data_AF-A0A5B0R0V8-F1
#
_entry.id   AF-A0A5B0R0V8-F1
#
_cell.length_a   1.000
_cell.length_b   1.000
_cell.length_c   1.000
_cell.angle_alpha   90.00
_cell.angle_beta   90.00
_cell.angle_gamma   90.00
#
_symmetry.space_group_name_H-M   'P 1'
#
loop_
_entity.id
_entity.type
_entity.pdbx_description
1 polymer ?
#
loop_
_entity_poly.entity_id
_entity_poly.type
_entity_poly.pdbx_seq_one_letter_code
_entity_poly.pdbx_strand_id
1 'polypeptide(L)'
;MIQKLKTDNWACENAYESFVKCSCVNQSNHKVDLIEIYGQKQSDVAFCPCTPDVIRLLQQGYVAGSPVRPQTAFSLPLLIFHNHLWNNCHVGTLPFTLALTEWLEPQSQRLFAKNKNHAWDVQKPFSACIYSYENEESNPSLYILSSLFWTRARKLR
;
A
#
# COMPACT_ATOMS: atom_id res chain seq x y z
N MET A 1 6.69 1.83 -18.94
CA MET A 1 5.55 2.05 -19.88
C MET A 1 4.56 0.89 -19.94
N ILE A 2 4.98 -0.39 -19.86
CA ILE A 2 4.07 -1.55 -19.98
C ILE A 2 3.05 -1.64 -18.84
N GLN A 3 3.42 -1.28 -17.60
CA GLN A 3 2.51 -1.30 -16.45
C GLN A 3 1.40 -0.26 -16.56
N LYS A 4 1.70 0.99 -16.99
CA LYS A 4 0.70 2.05 -17.19
C LYS A 4 -0.43 1.65 -18.14
N LEU A 5 -0.12 0.87 -19.18
CA LEU A 5 -1.11 0.34 -20.12
C LEU A 5 -1.97 -0.79 -19.52
N LYS A 6 -1.40 -1.59 -18.59
CA LYS A 6 -2.13 -2.68 -17.92
C LYS A 6 -3.01 -2.19 -16.78
N THR A 7 -2.58 -1.13 -16.11
CA THR A 7 -3.28 -0.54 -14.96
C THR A 7 -4.09 0.69 -15.36
N ASP A 8 -4.35 0.94 -16.64
CA ASP A 8 -5.08 2.13 -17.13
C ASP A 8 -4.72 3.42 -16.38
N ASN A 9 -3.41 3.57 -16.11
CA ASN A 9 -2.84 4.66 -15.33
C ASN A 9 -3.51 4.94 -13.95
N TRP A 10 -3.77 3.91 -13.12
CA TRP A 10 -4.27 3.96 -11.71
C TRP A 10 -3.54 4.90 -10.73
N ALA A 11 -2.63 5.73 -11.21
CA ALA A 11 -1.84 6.70 -10.47
C ALA A 11 -2.20 8.16 -10.82
N CYS A 12 -3.20 8.39 -11.67
CA CYS A 12 -3.56 9.72 -12.19
C CYS A 12 -4.97 10.12 -11.74
N GLU A 13 -5.84 10.61 -12.63
CA GLU A 13 -7.20 11.09 -12.29
C GLU A 13 -8.05 10.02 -11.56
N ASN A 14 -7.81 8.74 -11.87
CA ASN A 14 -8.53 7.60 -11.31
C ASN A 14 -7.83 6.95 -10.10
N ALA A 15 -6.82 7.60 -9.50
CA ALA A 15 -6.02 7.01 -8.41
C ALA A 15 -6.81 6.65 -7.16
N TYR A 16 -8.00 7.23 -6.98
CA TYR A 16 -8.89 7.00 -5.85
C TYR A 16 -10.11 6.14 -6.20
N GLU A 17 -10.21 5.67 -7.45
CA GLU A 17 -11.29 4.77 -7.87
C GLU A 17 -11.02 3.34 -7.42
N SER A 18 -12.10 2.58 -7.20
CA SER A 18 -11.98 1.16 -6.90
C SER A 18 -12.10 0.32 -8.17
N PHE A 19 -11.06 -0.43 -8.47
CA PHE A 19 -10.99 -1.39 -9.57
C PHE A 19 -11.23 -2.84 -9.10
N VAL A 20 -11.86 -3.00 -7.94
CA VAL A 20 -12.19 -4.31 -7.39
C VAL A 20 -13.28 -4.97 -8.23
N LYS A 21 -12.94 -6.08 -8.88
CA LYS A 21 -13.87 -6.84 -9.75
C LYS A 21 -14.52 -8.05 -9.09
N CYS A 22 -14.13 -8.37 -7.85
CA CYS A 22 -14.57 -9.60 -7.18
C CYS A 22 -15.86 -9.36 -6.39
N SER A 23 -16.91 -10.15 -6.69
CA SER A 23 -18.24 -10.10 -6.05
C SER A 23 -18.58 -11.35 -5.23
N CYS A 24 -17.56 -12.11 -4.80
CA CYS A 24 -17.79 -13.33 -4.03
C CYS A 24 -18.45 -13.05 -2.67
N VAL A 25 -19.26 -14.01 -2.18
CA VAL A 25 -20.01 -13.90 -0.91
C VAL A 25 -19.12 -14.07 0.33
N ASN A 26 -18.06 -14.86 0.21
CA ASN A 26 -17.13 -15.15 1.32
C ASN A 26 -16.12 -14.02 1.49
N GLN A 27 -16.56 -12.91 2.08
CA GLN A 27 -15.71 -11.77 2.40
C GLN A 27 -15.45 -11.70 3.91
N SER A 28 -14.24 -11.31 4.27
CA SER A 28 -13.86 -10.98 5.64
C SER A 28 -13.40 -9.53 5.68
N ASN A 29 -14.04 -8.75 6.55
CA ASN A 29 -13.63 -7.37 6.77
C ASN A 29 -12.48 -7.34 7.75
N HIS A 30 -11.47 -6.52 7.45
CA HIS A 30 -10.43 -6.20 8.41
C HIS A 30 -10.07 -4.72 8.34
N LYS A 31 -9.76 -4.16 9.51
CA LYS A 31 -9.35 -2.77 9.67
C LYS A 31 -7.93 -2.55 9.13
N VAL A 32 -7.82 -1.67 8.14
CA VAL A 32 -6.55 -1.24 7.54
C VAL A 32 -6.41 0.26 7.79
N ASP A 33 -5.23 0.67 8.24
CA ASP A 33 -4.87 2.07 8.34
C ASP A 33 -4.42 2.56 6.94
N LEU A 34 -5.25 3.38 6.31
CA LEU A 34 -5.03 3.93 4.98
C LEU A 34 -4.43 5.33 5.10
N ILE A 35 -3.30 5.55 4.45
CA ILE A 35 -2.54 6.80 4.52
C ILE A 35 -2.41 7.41 3.13
N GLU A 36 -2.83 8.66 3.02
CA GLU A 36 -2.88 9.46 1.80
C GLU A 36 -2.15 10.79 2.01
N ILE A 37 -1.98 11.56 0.93
CA ILE A 37 -1.38 12.90 0.97
C ILE A 37 -2.23 13.85 1.85
N TYR A 38 -3.55 13.72 1.79
CA TYR A 38 -4.49 14.66 2.43
C TYR A 38 -5.05 14.17 3.76
N GLY A 39 -4.75 12.94 4.19
CA GLY A 39 -5.35 12.38 5.38
C GLY A 39 -4.88 10.98 5.70
N GLN A 40 -5.13 10.56 6.94
CA GLN A 40 -5.05 9.16 7.34
C GLN A 40 -6.34 8.73 8.03
N LYS A 41 -6.76 7.48 7.81
CA LYS A 41 -7.98 6.92 8.40
C LYS A 41 -7.86 5.41 8.58
N GLN A 42 -8.51 4.88 9.61
CA GLN A 42 -8.73 3.45 9.71
C GLN A 42 -10.01 3.08 8.95
N SER A 43 -9.90 2.20 7.96
CA SER A 43 -11.02 1.76 7.13
C SER A 43 -11.23 0.25 7.22
N ASP A 44 -12.49 -0.19 7.25
CA ASP A 44 -12.85 -1.60 7.12
C ASP A 44 -12.80 -2.00 5.65
N VAL A 45 -11.80 -2.80 5.27
CA VAL A 45 -11.61 -3.27 3.91
C VAL A 45 -12.09 -4.71 3.78
N ALA A 46 -12.86 -4.99 2.73
CA ALA A 46 -13.38 -6.32 2.42
C ALA A 46 -12.36 -7.17 1.65
N PHE A 47 -11.83 -8.19 2.33
CA PHE A 47 -10.93 -9.17 1.75
C PHE A 47 -11.68 -10.44 1.38
N CYS A 48 -11.11 -11.22 0.46
CA CYS A 48 -11.69 -12.49 0.08
C CYS A 48 -10.60 -13.49 -0.32
N PRO A 49 -10.85 -14.80 -0.22
CA PRO A 49 -9.87 -15.81 -0.61
C PRO A 49 -9.58 -15.83 -2.12
N CYS A 50 -10.40 -15.18 -2.95
CA CYS A 50 -10.22 -15.15 -4.40
C CYS A 50 -9.07 -14.24 -4.87
N THR A 51 -8.71 -13.23 -4.07
CA THR A 51 -7.67 -12.25 -4.42
C THR A 51 -6.79 -12.00 -3.20
N PRO A 52 -5.45 -12.07 -3.32
CA PRO A 52 -4.55 -11.74 -2.22
C PRO A 52 -4.80 -10.33 -1.67
N ASP A 53 -4.65 -10.16 -0.36
CA ASP A 53 -4.93 -8.89 0.32
C ASP A 53 -4.17 -7.70 -0.28
N VAL A 54 -2.92 -7.91 -0.66
CA VAL A 54 -2.08 -6.89 -1.32
C VAL A 54 -2.67 -6.45 -2.66
N ILE A 55 -3.18 -7.39 -3.45
CA ILE A 55 -3.81 -7.10 -4.75
C ILE A 55 -5.15 -6.40 -4.55
N ARG A 56 -5.91 -6.78 -3.52
CA ARG A 56 -7.15 -6.10 -3.16
C ARG A 56 -6.89 -4.63 -2.83
N LEU A 57 -5.87 -4.33 -2.03
CA LEU A 57 -5.50 -2.95 -1.71
C LEU A 57 -4.98 -2.19 -2.94
N LEU A 58 -4.20 -2.85 -3.79
CA LEU A 58 -3.70 -2.22 -5.02
C LEU A 58 -4.83 -1.84 -5.98
N GLN A 59 -5.85 -2.69 -6.10
CA GLN A 59 -7.08 -2.38 -6.84
C GLN A 59 -7.88 -1.21 -6.25
N GLN A 60 -7.59 -0.80 -5.02
CA GLN A 60 -8.18 0.37 -4.37
C GLN A 60 -7.23 1.58 -4.36
N GLY A 61 -6.09 1.49 -5.06
CA GLY A 61 -5.12 2.58 -5.14
C GLY A 61 -4.08 2.61 -4.01
N TYR A 62 -3.94 1.54 -3.22
CA TYR A 62 -3.00 1.48 -2.10
C TYR A 62 -1.99 0.34 -2.22
N VAL A 63 -0.76 0.60 -1.79
CA VAL A 63 0.28 -0.42 -1.62
C VAL A 63 0.35 -0.82 -0.16
N ALA A 64 0.32 -2.12 0.10
CA ALA A 64 0.35 -2.71 1.42
C ALA A 64 1.74 -2.64 2.06
N GLY A 65 1.83 -2.19 3.32
CA GLY A 65 3.08 -2.17 4.09
C GLY A 65 3.55 -3.54 4.59
N SER A 66 2.75 -4.59 4.37
CA SER A 66 3.07 -5.98 4.68
C SER A 66 2.41 -6.90 3.64
N PRO A 67 3.09 -7.96 3.18
CA PRO A 67 2.51 -8.92 2.23
C PRO A 67 1.45 -9.83 2.87
N VAL A 68 1.45 -9.98 4.20
CA VAL A 68 0.54 -10.86 4.93
C VAL A 68 -0.28 -10.03 5.91
N ARG A 69 -1.62 -10.04 5.74
CA ARG A 69 -2.61 -9.34 6.59
C ARG A 69 -2.21 -7.88 6.85
N PRO A 70 -2.24 -7.04 5.80
CA PRO A 70 -1.69 -5.69 5.82
C PRO A 70 -2.44 -4.79 6.79
N GLN A 71 -1.78 -4.38 7.87
CA GLN A 71 -2.38 -3.44 8.83
C GLN A 71 -2.39 -2.01 8.31
N THR A 72 -1.50 -1.70 7.38
CA THR A 72 -1.28 -0.35 6.86
C THR A 72 -1.13 -0.42 5.36
N ALA A 73 -1.72 0.53 4.67
CA ALA A 73 -1.53 0.72 3.24
C ALA A 73 -1.35 2.21 2.91
N PHE A 74 -0.50 2.48 1.93
CA PHE A 74 -0.17 3.84 1.50
C PHE A 74 -0.67 4.06 0.08
N SER A 75 -1.30 5.19 -0.16
CA SER A 75 -1.84 5.51 -1.49
C SER A 75 -0.73 5.60 -2.54
N LEU A 76 -1.03 5.18 -3.77
CA LEU A 76 -0.11 5.30 -4.90
C LEU A 76 0.34 6.75 -5.14
N PRO A 77 -0.54 7.78 -5.11
CA PRO A 77 -0.11 9.18 -5.24
C PRO A 77 0.92 9.59 -4.19
N LEU A 78 0.78 9.13 -2.94
CA LEU A 78 1.73 9.43 -1.86
C LEU A 78 3.12 8.84 -2.14
N LEU A 79 3.18 7.59 -2.62
CA LEU A 79 4.45 6.95 -2.98
C LEU A 79 5.11 7.63 -4.17
N ILE A 80 4.33 8.02 -5.19
CA ILE A 80 4.82 8.77 -6.36
C ILE A 80 5.36 10.14 -5.93
N PHE A 81 4.64 10.83 -5.04
CA PHE A 81 5.08 12.10 -4.48
C PHE A 81 6.41 11.96 -3.72
N HIS A 82 6.55 10.93 -2.87
CA HIS A 82 7.82 10.62 -2.21
C HIS A 82 8.94 10.35 -3.22
N ASN A 83 8.69 9.56 -4.27
CA ASN A 83 9.68 9.30 -5.32
C ASN A 83 10.14 10.62 -6.00
N HIS A 84 9.24 11.56 -6.26
CA HIS A 84 9.63 12.88 -6.77
C HIS A 84 10.49 13.66 -5.78
N LEU A 85 10.18 13.64 -4.48
CA LEU A 85 10.99 14.28 -3.45
C LEU A 85 12.36 13.62 -3.30
N TRP A 86 12.44 12.29 -3.39
CA TRP A 86 13.71 11.58 -3.40
C TRP A 86 14.57 11.98 -4.61
N ASN A 87 13.99 11.97 -5.81
CA ASN A 87 14.72 12.26 -7.05
C ASN A 87 15.20 13.72 -7.16
N ASN A 88 14.46 14.67 -6.60
CA ASN A 88 14.80 16.11 -6.71
C ASN A 88 15.49 16.67 -5.46
N CYS A 89 15.21 16.11 -4.28
CA CYS A 89 15.63 16.67 -3.00
C CYS A 89 16.35 15.65 -2.11
N HIS A 90 16.49 14.39 -2.53
CA HIS A 90 17.11 13.29 -1.76
C HIS A 90 16.50 13.13 -0.36
N VAL A 91 15.19 13.38 -0.23
CA VAL A 91 14.47 13.23 1.04
C VAL A 91 14.29 11.76 1.34
N GLY A 92 15.05 11.24 2.32
CA GLY A 92 14.91 9.85 2.75
C GLY A 92 13.57 9.54 3.43
N THR A 93 13.29 8.25 3.60
CA THR A 93 12.07 7.75 4.22
C THR A 93 11.80 8.31 5.62
N LEU A 94 12.84 8.44 6.46
CA LEU A 94 12.69 8.96 7.82
C LEU A 94 12.18 10.41 7.85
N PRO A 95 12.89 11.40 7.26
CA PRO A 95 12.41 12.78 7.29
C PRO A 95 11.05 12.94 6.61
N PHE A 96 10.78 12.17 5.54
CA PHE A 96 9.48 12.19 4.89
C PHE A 96 8.35 11.72 5.82
N THR A 97 8.50 10.56 6.45
CA THR A 97 7.44 9.99 7.30
C THR A 97 7.22 10.78 8.59
N LEU A 98 8.27 11.42 9.14
CA LEU A 98 8.13 12.36 10.25
C LEU A 98 7.28 13.57 9.83
N ALA A 99 7.67 14.25 8.75
CA ALA A 99 6.95 15.42 8.25
C ALA A 99 5.49 15.08 7.87
N LEU A 100 5.28 13.92 7.25
CA LEU A 100 3.95 13.42 6.91
C LEU A 100 3.10 13.20 8.17
N THR A 101 3.67 12.61 9.23
CA THR A 101 2.95 12.36 10.49
C THR A 101 2.59 13.68 11.18
N GLU A 102 3.54 14.61 11.28
CA GLU A 102 3.32 15.95 11.85
C GLU A 102 2.25 16.75 11.08
N TRP A 103 2.21 16.58 9.75
CA TRP A 103 1.20 17.19 8.90
C TRP A 103 -0.19 16.57 9.06
N LEU A 104 -0.28 15.24 9.11
CA LEU A 104 -1.56 14.52 9.09
C LEU A 104 -2.22 14.40 10.46
N GLU A 105 -1.45 14.28 11.56
CA GLU A 105 -2.02 14.09 12.91
C GLU A 105 -3.01 15.19 13.35
N PRO A 106 -2.79 16.49 13.05
CA PRO A 106 -3.76 17.54 13.41
C PRO A 106 -5.04 17.53 12.56
N GLN A 107 -4.97 16.99 11.34
CA GLN A 107 -6.02 17.11 10.32
C GLN A 107 -6.90 15.86 10.23
N SER A 108 -6.43 14.74 10.77
CA SER A 108 -7.05 13.44 10.57
C SER A 108 -6.93 12.55 11.80
N GLN A 109 -7.54 11.37 11.75
CA GLN A 109 -7.55 10.46 12.89
C GLN A 109 -6.11 10.05 13.27
N ARG A 110 -5.73 10.21 14.54
CA ARG A 110 -4.44 9.68 15.02
C ARG A 110 -4.42 8.16 14.98
N LEU A 111 -3.41 7.59 14.33
CA LEU A 111 -3.17 6.15 14.30
C LEU A 111 -2.33 5.72 15.51
N PHE A 112 -2.67 4.57 16.08
CA PHE A 112 -1.99 4.02 17.27
C PHE A 112 -1.36 2.68 16.95
N ALA A 113 -0.21 2.40 17.57
CA ALA A 113 0.39 1.07 17.48
C ALA A 113 -0.56 0.02 18.09
N LYS A 114 -0.65 -1.14 17.44
CA LYS A 114 -1.56 -2.21 17.87
C LYS A 114 -1.42 -2.53 19.36
N ASN A 115 -2.52 -2.40 20.10
CA ASN A 115 -2.61 -2.65 21.55
C ASN A 115 -1.69 -1.77 22.42
N LYS A 116 -1.28 -0.59 21.94
CA LYS A 116 -0.41 0.32 22.70
C LYS A 116 -0.83 1.77 22.53
N ASN A 117 -0.57 2.58 23.56
CA ASN A 117 -0.91 4.02 23.59
C ASN A 117 0.21 4.94 23.08
N HIS A 118 1.27 4.39 22.47
CA HIS A 118 2.34 5.22 21.89
C HIS A 118 2.12 5.46 20.39
N ALA A 119 2.67 6.58 19.92
CA ALA A 119 2.62 6.97 18.51
C ALA A 119 3.16 5.85 17.62
N TRP A 120 2.45 5.57 16.54
CA TRP A 120 2.77 4.50 15.63
C TRP A 120 3.98 4.85 14.76
N ASP A 121 4.89 3.87 14.57
CA ASP A 121 6.09 4.04 13.73
C ASP A 121 5.73 3.80 12.25
N VAL A 122 5.36 4.90 11.56
CA VAL A 122 4.97 4.93 10.14
C VAL A 122 6.14 4.54 9.23
N GLN A 123 7.37 4.80 9.66
CA GLN A 123 8.57 4.67 8.85
C GLN A 123 8.78 3.23 8.38
N LYS A 124 8.62 2.25 9.28
CA LYS A 124 8.81 0.83 8.97
C LYS A 124 7.90 0.32 7.85
N PRO A 125 6.56 0.44 7.95
CA PRO A 125 5.66 -0.02 6.90
C PRO A 125 5.79 0.84 5.63
N PHE A 126 6.14 2.12 5.73
CA PHE A 126 6.41 2.95 4.56
C PHE A 126 7.65 2.47 3.81
N SER A 127 8.74 2.17 4.52
CA SER A 127 9.97 1.62 3.93
C SER A 127 9.71 0.30 3.22
N ALA A 128 8.87 -0.57 3.82
CA ALA A 128 8.45 -1.81 3.19
C ALA A 128 7.64 -1.56 1.91
N CYS A 129 6.72 -0.59 1.90
CA CYS A 129 6.00 -0.19 0.69
C CYS A 129 6.92 0.33 -0.40
N ILE A 130 7.86 1.21 -0.07
CA ILE A 130 8.83 1.75 -1.04
C ILE A 130 9.66 0.62 -1.64
N TYR A 131 10.15 -0.31 -0.81
CA TYR A 131 10.88 -1.48 -1.29
C TYR A 131 10.04 -2.32 -2.25
N SER A 132 8.75 -2.56 -1.96
CA SER A 132 7.85 -3.26 -2.88
C SER A 132 7.62 -2.49 -4.18
N TYR A 133 7.41 -1.18 -4.10
CA TYR A 133 7.18 -0.30 -5.24
C TYR A 133 8.41 -0.20 -6.17
N GLU A 134 9.61 0.01 -5.62
CA GLU A 134 10.86 0.14 -6.39
C GLU A 134 11.27 -1.18 -7.07
N ASN A 135 11.05 -2.32 -6.41
CA ASN A 135 11.30 -3.63 -7.02
C ASN A 135 10.37 -3.91 -8.21
N GLU A 136 9.18 -3.30 -8.25
CA GLU A 136 8.27 -3.39 -9.41
C GLU A 136 8.71 -2.50 -10.58
N GLU A 137 9.41 -1.39 -10.31
CA GLU A 137 9.89 -0.44 -11.33
C GLU A 137 11.20 -0.90 -12.00
N SER A 138 12.10 -1.55 -11.25
CA SER A 138 13.38 -2.06 -11.75
C SER A 138 13.26 -3.33 -12.61
N ASN A 139 12.17 -4.11 -12.48
CA ASN A 139 11.91 -5.30 -13.28
C ASN A 139 10.46 -5.34 -13.81
N PRO A 140 10.16 -4.69 -14.95
CA PRO A 140 8.80 -4.58 -15.47
C PRO A 140 8.16 -5.90 -15.95
N SER A 141 8.85 -7.05 -15.81
CA SER A 141 8.34 -8.38 -16.18
C SER A 141 8.17 -9.37 -15.02
N LEU A 142 8.58 -9.07 -13.79
CA LEU A 142 8.31 -9.92 -12.64
C LEU A 142 8.31 -9.03 -11.40
N TYR A 143 7.19 -8.84 -10.69
CA TYR A 143 7.16 -8.85 -9.20
C TYR A 143 5.74 -8.82 -8.61
N ILE A 144 4.73 -8.27 -9.30
CA ILE A 144 3.31 -8.58 -8.96
C ILE A 144 2.92 -10.00 -9.44
N LEU A 145 3.63 -10.56 -10.42
CA LEU A 145 3.43 -11.94 -10.90
C LEU A 145 4.33 -12.99 -10.21
N SER A 146 5.36 -12.62 -9.44
CA SER A 146 6.28 -13.59 -8.81
C SER A 146 5.91 -13.93 -7.35
N SER A 147 5.22 -13.04 -6.64
CA SER A 147 4.48 -13.40 -5.42
C SER A 147 3.35 -14.41 -5.71
N LEU A 148 2.97 -14.55 -6.98
CA LEU A 148 2.01 -15.51 -7.53
C LEU A 148 2.57 -16.94 -7.77
N PHE A 149 3.87 -17.21 -7.55
CA PHE A 149 4.43 -18.55 -7.80
C PHE A 149 5.09 -19.28 -6.61
N TRP A 150 5.32 -18.63 -5.45
CA TRP A 150 6.00 -19.30 -4.32
C TRP A 150 5.09 -19.98 -3.28
N THR A 151 3.77 -19.99 -3.48
CA THR A 151 2.84 -20.78 -2.63
C THR A 151 2.48 -22.16 -3.20
N ARG A 152 3.13 -22.61 -4.29
CA ARG A 152 2.94 -23.97 -4.84
C ARG A 152 4.11 -24.93 -4.64
N ALA A 153 5.10 -24.57 -3.82
CA ALA A 153 6.26 -25.43 -3.52
C ALA A 153 6.34 -25.88 -2.04
N ARG A 154 5.20 -26.14 -1.37
CA ARG A 154 5.13 -26.97 -0.14
C ARG A 154 3.79 -27.71 -0.06
N LYS A 155 3.51 -28.52 -1.08
CA LYS A 155 2.63 -29.69 -1.02
C LYS A 155 3.13 -30.66 -2.08
N LEU A 156 4.25 -31.31 -1.77
CA LEU A 156 4.72 -32.58 -2.32
C LEU A 156 6.06 -32.92 -1.64
N ARG A 157 5.97 -33.24 -0.34
CA ARG A 157 6.55 -34.40 0.31
C ARG A 157 5.94 -34.52 1.69
#